data_AF-A0A6H1C0R7-F1
#
_entry.id   AF-A0A6H1C0R7-F1
#
_cell.length_a   1.000
_cell.length_b   1.000
_cell.length_c   1.000
_cell.angle_alpha   90.00
_cell.angle_beta   90.00
_cell.angle_gamma   90.00
#
_symmetry.space_group_name_H-M   'P 1'
#
loop_
_entity.id
_entity.type
_entity.pdbx_description
1 polymer ?
#
loop_
_entity_poly.entity_id
_entity_poly.type
_entity_poly.pdbx_seq_one_letter_code
_entity_poly.pdbx_strand_id
1 'polypeptide(L)'
;MPIPEFVAQLRAQVGPAPLWLPGVSAVVVDPDGRVLLTRRADNGLWAVVSGILEPGEEPAVAAVREVREETGIDAEIVRLTSVDVTAPITYPNGDVARYLDVCFLMRPTGGVAHVADDENLEVAWFAPDSLPQNMTATSVLRLEKALRDVPEAWFRRP
;
A
#
# COMPACT_ATOMS: atom_id res chain seq x y z
N MET A 1 -6.72 -1.35 -13.29
CA MET A 1 -7.03 -1.00 -11.90
C MET A 1 -8.05 0.13 -11.94
N PRO A 2 -9.27 -0.09 -11.42
CA PRO A 2 -10.21 1.01 -11.22
C PRO A 2 -9.57 2.05 -10.30
N ILE A 3 -9.84 3.33 -10.54
CA ILE A 3 -9.50 4.40 -9.60
C ILE A 3 -10.76 4.78 -8.84
N PRO A 4 -10.66 5.28 -7.59
CA PRO A 4 -11.81 5.80 -6.88
C PRO A 4 -12.57 6.85 -7.70
N GLU A 5 -13.89 6.92 -7.54
CA GLU A 5 -14.74 7.79 -8.35
C GLU A 5 -14.30 9.26 -8.27
N PHE A 6 -13.92 9.72 -7.07
CA PHE A 6 -13.45 11.10 -6.89
C PHE A 6 -12.16 11.38 -7.68
N VAL A 7 -11.26 10.39 -7.81
CA VAL A 7 -10.04 10.54 -8.62
C VAL A 7 -10.40 10.62 -10.09
N ALA A 8 -11.36 9.82 -10.55
CA ALA A 8 -11.86 9.90 -11.93
C ALA A 8 -12.49 11.28 -12.23
N GLN A 9 -13.29 11.81 -11.29
CA GLN A 9 -13.86 13.16 -11.40
C GLN A 9 -12.77 14.24 -11.44
N LEU A 10 -11.73 14.14 -10.60
CA LEU A 10 -10.59 15.05 -10.64
C LEU A 10 -9.87 14.98 -11.99
N ARG A 11 -9.61 13.77 -12.51
CA ARG A 11 -8.96 13.55 -13.82
C ARG A 11 -9.75 14.15 -14.98
N ALA A 12 -11.08 14.09 -14.93
CA ALA A 12 -11.93 14.73 -15.93
C ALA A 12 -11.74 16.27 -15.99
N GLN A 13 -11.31 16.90 -14.89
CA GLN A 13 -11.08 18.34 -14.81
C GLN A 13 -9.64 18.74 -15.15
N VAL A 14 -8.64 17.97 -14.69
CA VAL A 14 -7.22 18.33 -14.79
C VAL A 14 -6.45 17.60 -15.91
N GLY A 15 -7.06 16.57 -16.51
CA GLY A 15 -6.42 15.72 -17.52
C GLY A 15 -5.13 15.06 -17.01
N PRO A 16 -4.08 14.97 -17.86
CA PRO A 16 -2.82 14.29 -17.52
C PRO A 16 -1.90 15.13 -16.62
N ALA A 17 -2.32 16.34 -16.22
CA ALA A 17 -1.53 17.18 -15.33
C ALA A 17 -1.18 16.41 -14.03
N PRO A 18 0.01 16.64 -13.44
CA PRO A 18 0.39 15.98 -12.20
C PRO A 18 -0.66 16.17 -11.10
N LEU A 19 -1.22 15.06 -10.61
CA LEU A 19 -2.15 15.05 -9.49
C LEU A 19 -1.44 14.55 -8.24
N TRP A 20 -1.62 15.27 -7.14
CA TRP A 20 -1.07 14.89 -5.84
C TRP A 20 -2.18 14.24 -5.02
N LEU A 21 -1.97 13.00 -4.59
CA LEU A 21 -2.98 12.18 -3.93
C LEU A 21 -2.47 11.67 -2.58
N PRO A 22 -3.30 11.69 -1.53
CA PRO A 22 -3.00 10.98 -0.29
C PRO A 22 -3.21 9.47 -0.50
N GLY A 23 -2.22 8.67 -0.12
CA GLY A 23 -2.28 7.22 -0.13
C GLY A 23 -1.83 6.63 1.20
N VAL A 24 -2.19 5.38 1.41
CA VAL A 24 -1.81 4.60 2.58
C VAL A 24 -1.15 3.31 2.13
N SER A 25 -0.25 2.79 2.97
CA SER A 25 0.31 1.45 2.79
C SER A 25 0.29 0.68 4.10
N ALA A 26 0.14 -0.63 4.00
CA ALA A 26 0.09 -1.53 5.15
C ALA A 26 1.13 -2.64 5.02
N VAL A 27 2.04 -2.71 5.99
CA VAL A 27 2.92 -3.86 6.20
C VAL A 27 2.29 -4.71 7.29
N VAL A 28 1.68 -5.82 6.93
CA VAL A 28 1.09 -6.76 7.88
C VAL A 28 2.10 -7.86 8.19
N VAL A 29 2.42 -8.04 9.48
CA VAL A 29 3.35 -9.07 9.96
C VAL A 29 2.60 -10.05 10.85
N ASP A 30 2.66 -11.34 10.53
CA ASP A 30 2.04 -12.39 11.33
C ASP A 30 2.90 -12.79 12.55
N PRO A 31 2.37 -13.63 13.47
CA PRO A 31 3.14 -14.08 14.64
C PRO A 31 4.41 -14.89 14.31
N ASP A 32 4.51 -15.46 13.11
CA ASP A 32 5.70 -16.17 12.63
C ASP A 32 6.72 -15.21 12.01
N GLY A 33 6.43 -13.91 11.97
CA GLY A 33 7.29 -12.87 11.39
C GLY A 33 7.19 -12.76 9.88
N ARG A 34 6.23 -13.43 9.23
CA ARG A 34 6.03 -13.35 7.78
C ARG A 34 5.25 -12.09 7.41
N VAL A 35 5.54 -11.55 6.23
CA VAL A 35 4.87 -10.37 5.66
C VAL A 35 3.81 -10.77 4.65
N LEU A 36 2.65 -10.11 4.71
CA LEU A 36 1.59 -10.27 3.71
C LEU A 36 1.90 -9.40 2.49
N LEU A 37 1.89 -10.01 1.31
CA LEU A 37 2.07 -9.31 0.03
C LEU A 37 0.95 -9.66 -0.94
N THR A 38 0.68 -8.73 -1.86
CA THR A 38 -0.25 -8.90 -2.99
C THR A 38 0.53 -8.83 -4.31
N ARG A 39 0.16 -9.63 -5.31
CA ARG A 39 0.74 -9.57 -6.65
C ARG A 39 -0.21 -8.83 -7.58
N ARG A 40 0.17 -7.63 -8.01
CA ARG A 40 -0.73 -6.74 -8.76
C ARG A 40 -1.08 -7.29 -10.14
N ALA A 41 -2.33 -7.09 -10.56
CA ALA A 41 -2.82 -7.49 -11.87
C ALA A 41 -2.31 -6.62 -13.03
N ASP A 42 -1.93 -5.38 -12.77
CA ASP A 42 -1.51 -4.42 -13.80
C ASP A 42 -0.08 -4.64 -14.30
N ASN A 43 0.83 -5.11 -13.43
CA ASN A 43 2.25 -5.26 -13.75
C ASN A 43 2.87 -6.58 -13.27
N GLY A 44 2.14 -7.42 -12.54
CA GLY A 44 2.62 -8.71 -12.04
C GLY A 44 3.68 -8.63 -10.93
N LEU A 45 3.95 -7.44 -10.40
CA LEU A 45 4.90 -7.24 -9.30
C LEU A 45 4.23 -7.47 -7.96
N TRP A 46 5.00 -8.00 -7.02
CA TRP A 46 4.60 -8.09 -5.62
C TRP A 46 4.72 -6.72 -4.94
N ALA A 47 3.77 -6.43 -4.06
CA ALA A 47 3.70 -5.19 -3.32
C ALA A 47 3.15 -5.43 -1.91
N VAL A 48 3.41 -4.48 -1.03
CA VAL A 48 2.61 -4.33 0.19
C VAL A 48 1.22 -3.81 -0.19
N VAL A 49 0.21 -4.13 0.61
CA VAL A 49 -1.15 -3.58 0.46
C VAL A 49 -1.07 -2.05 0.46
N SER A 50 -1.77 -1.40 -0.47
CA SER A 50 -1.76 0.05 -0.55
C SER A 50 -2.94 0.58 -1.35
N GLY A 51 -3.52 1.68 -0.88
CA GLY A 51 -4.65 2.32 -1.54
C GLY A 51 -4.66 3.83 -1.42
N ILE A 52 -5.66 4.45 -2.03
CA ILE A 52 -5.88 5.90 -2.01
C ILE A 52 -6.91 6.19 -0.92
N LEU A 53 -6.70 7.26 -0.15
CA LEU A 53 -7.68 7.67 0.86
C LEU A 53 -8.93 8.24 0.17
N GLU A 54 -10.10 7.83 0.65
CA GLU A 54 -11.35 8.50 0.28
C GLU A 54 -11.46 9.90 0.92
N PRO A 55 -12.19 10.85 0.32
CA PRO A 55 -12.36 12.18 0.90
C PRO A 55 -12.97 12.12 2.32
N GLY A 56 -12.20 12.60 3.30
CA GLY A 56 -12.60 12.60 4.71
C GLY A 56 -12.30 11.30 5.47
N GLU A 57 -11.67 10.32 4.82
CA GLU A 57 -11.24 9.07 5.45
C GLU A 57 -9.96 9.27 6.28
N GLU A 58 -9.95 8.69 7.48
CA GLU A 58 -8.76 8.68 8.34
C GLU A 58 -7.72 7.67 7.82
N PRO A 59 -6.42 8.00 7.74
CA PRO A 59 -5.41 7.11 7.14
C PRO A 59 -5.34 5.71 7.77
N ALA A 60 -5.46 5.62 9.10
CA ALA A 60 -5.45 4.34 9.80
C ALA A 60 -6.68 3.48 9.49
N VAL A 61 -7.84 4.11 9.27
CA VAL A 61 -9.08 3.43 8.87
C VAL A 61 -8.94 2.91 7.43
N ALA A 62 -8.40 3.73 6.53
CA ALA A 62 -8.10 3.34 5.16
C ALA A 62 -7.17 2.11 5.12
N ALA A 63 -6.07 2.11 5.89
CA ALA A 63 -5.15 0.97 5.93
C ALA A 63 -5.85 -0.36 6.31
N VAL A 64 -6.73 -0.32 7.31
CA VAL A 64 -7.50 -1.50 7.75
C VAL A 64 -8.49 -1.94 6.67
N ARG A 65 -9.17 -0.98 6.03
CA ARG A 65 -10.09 -1.25 4.91
C ARG A 65 -9.36 -1.92 3.75
N GLU A 66 -8.26 -1.33 3.26
CA GLU A 66 -7.48 -1.85 2.13
C GLU A 66 -6.95 -3.27 2.40
N VAL A 67 -6.42 -3.54 3.60
CA VAL A 67 -5.96 -4.90 3.96
C VAL A 67 -7.11 -5.89 3.84
N ARG A 68 -8.29 -5.55 4.34
CA ARG A 68 -9.46 -6.43 4.26
C ARG A 68 -9.95 -6.61 2.83
N GLU A 69 -10.06 -5.53 2.06
CA GLU A 69 -10.58 -5.53 0.68
C GLU A 69 -9.66 -6.27 -0.28
N GLU A 70 -8.34 -6.10 -0.16
CA GLU A 70 -7.39 -6.73 -1.09
C GLU A 70 -7.08 -8.20 -0.73
N THR A 71 -7.08 -8.53 0.57
CA THR A 71 -6.47 -9.79 1.06
C THR A 71 -7.40 -10.69 1.87
N GLY A 72 -8.56 -10.21 2.28
CA GLY A 72 -9.47 -10.92 3.19
C GLY A 72 -8.96 -11.10 4.62
N ILE A 73 -7.85 -10.45 4.99
CA ILE A 73 -7.29 -10.44 6.34
C ILE A 73 -7.90 -9.32 7.15
N ASP A 74 -8.33 -9.61 8.37
CA ASP A 74 -8.65 -8.59 9.37
C ASP A 74 -7.36 -8.23 10.11
N ALA A 75 -7.04 -6.93 10.22
CA ALA A 75 -5.81 -6.47 10.84
C ALA A 75 -6.02 -5.23 11.71
N GLU A 76 -5.11 -5.00 12.65
CA GLU A 76 -5.10 -3.79 13.47
C GLU A 76 -3.75 -3.06 13.38
N ILE A 77 -3.79 -1.74 13.60
CA ILE A 77 -2.63 -0.86 13.54
C ILE A 77 -1.74 -1.13 14.75
N VAL A 78 -0.45 -1.38 14.49
CA VAL A 78 0.58 -1.44 15.53
C VAL A 78 1.22 -0.06 15.70
N ARG A 79 1.71 0.53 14.61
CA ARG A 79 2.33 1.86 14.61
C ARG A 79 2.45 2.45 13.21
N LEU A 80 2.61 3.77 13.15
CA LEU A 80 3.07 4.48 11.96
C LEU A 80 4.56 4.17 11.72
N THR A 81 4.93 3.80 10.50
CA THR A 81 6.31 3.41 10.15
C THR A 81 6.99 4.44 9.28
N SER A 82 6.26 5.10 8.38
CA SER A 82 6.82 6.18 7.60
C SER A 82 5.79 7.13 7.02
N VAL A 83 6.22 8.37 6.80
CA VAL A 83 5.56 9.34 5.92
C VAL A 83 6.55 9.74 4.84
N ASP A 84 6.21 9.53 3.58
CA ASP A 84 7.10 9.79 2.44
C ASP A 84 6.31 10.26 1.22
N VAL A 85 7.00 10.76 0.20
CA VAL A 85 6.40 11.12 -1.08
C VAL A 85 7.04 10.29 -2.18
N THR A 86 6.22 9.69 -3.03
CA THR A 86 6.72 8.93 -4.17
C THR A 86 7.38 9.84 -5.20
N ALA A 87 8.28 9.28 -6.02
CA ALA A 87 8.60 9.89 -7.30
C ALA A 87 7.32 10.05 -8.15
N PRO A 88 7.30 10.96 -9.15
CA PRO A 88 6.25 10.96 -10.16
C PRO A 88 6.08 9.58 -10.79
N ILE A 89 4.83 9.15 -10.90
CA ILE A 89 4.44 7.94 -11.62
C ILE A 89 3.66 8.39 -12.84
N THR A 90 4.11 7.97 -14.02
CA THR A 90 3.38 8.16 -15.28
C THR A 90 2.73 6.84 -15.66
N TYR A 91 1.40 6.84 -15.72
CA TYR A 91 0.61 5.66 -16.10
C TYR A 91 0.56 5.50 -17.63
N PRO A 92 0.24 4.28 -18.15
CA PRO A 92 0.17 4.04 -19.59
C PRO A 92 -0.80 4.95 -20.36
N ASN A 93 -1.83 5.47 -19.70
CA ASN A 93 -2.79 6.42 -20.27
C ASN A 93 -2.27 7.89 -20.32
N GLY A 94 -1.05 8.15 -19.84
CA GLY A 94 -0.43 9.47 -19.79
C GLY A 94 -0.69 10.25 -18.51
N ASP A 95 -1.52 9.74 -17.60
CA ASP A 95 -1.76 10.40 -16.32
C ASP A 95 -0.50 10.41 -15.46
N VAL A 96 -0.24 11.55 -14.82
CA VAL A 96 0.88 11.69 -13.89
C VAL A 96 0.35 11.84 -12.47
N ALA A 97 0.84 11.03 -11.54
CA ALA A 97 0.51 11.12 -10.12
C ALA A 97 1.74 11.17 -9.23
N ARG A 98 1.58 11.77 -8.06
CA ARG A 98 2.50 11.65 -6.92
C ARG A 98 1.68 11.35 -5.69
N TYR A 99 2.18 10.46 -4.83
CA TYR A 99 1.47 10.06 -3.63
C TYR A 99 2.20 10.56 -2.40
N LEU A 100 1.47 11.23 -1.50
CA LEU A 100 1.86 11.29 -0.09
C LEU A 100 1.48 9.94 0.52
N ASP A 101 2.45 9.16 0.96
CA ASP A 101 2.25 7.83 1.52
C ASP A 101 2.37 7.85 3.03
N VAL A 102 1.33 7.35 3.72
CA VAL A 102 1.33 7.08 5.16
C VAL A 102 1.39 5.57 5.33
N CYS A 103 2.51 5.03 5.83
CA CYS A 103 2.71 3.59 5.96
C CYS A 103 2.52 3.13 7.41
N PHE A 104 1.76 2.06 7.62
CA PHE A 104 1.54 1.45 8.93
C PHE A 104 2.12 0.04 9.01
N LEU A 105 2.68 -0.29 10.17
CA LEU A 105 2.89 -1.67 10.59
C LEU A 105 1.61 -2.16 11.24
N MET A 106 1.18 -3.36 10.85
CA MET A 106 -0.05 -3.96 11.30
C MET A 106 0.19 -5.41 11.69
N ARG A 107 -0.72 -5.96 12.49
CA ARG A 107 -0.76 -7.40 12.80
C ARG A 107 -2.12 -7.98 12.44
N PRO A 108 -2.17 -9.22 11.93
CA PRO A 108 -3.43 -9.88 11.64
C PRO A 108 -4.17 -10.21 12.94
N THR A 109 -5.48 -10.11 12.90
CA THR A 109 -6.41 -10.43 14.00
C THR A 109 -7.42 -11.51 13.61
N GLY A 110 -7.55 -11.80 12.32
CA GLY A 110 -8.44 -12.82 11.77
C GLY A 110 -8.38 -12.89 10.25
N GLY A 111 -9.29 -13.66 9.66
CA GLY A 111 -9.38 -13.86 8.22
C GLY A 111 -8.48 -14.97 7.66
N VAL A 112 -8.61 -15.22 6.36
CA VAL A 112 -7.79 -16.17 5.61
C VAL A 112 -7.31 -15.45 4.35
N ALA A 113 -6.00 -15.42 4.12
CA ALA A 113 -5.42 -14.74 2.97
C ALA A 113 -5.93 -15.34 1.66
N HIS A 114 -6.54 -14.52 0.83
CA HIS A 114 -6.95 -14.84 -0.54
C HIS A 114 -7.04 -13.55 -1.35
N VAL A 115 -7.08 -13.65 -2.68
CA VAL A 115 -7.41 -12.52 -3.54
C VAL A 115 -8.88 -12.14 -3.30
N ALA A 116 -9.13 -10.96 -2.75
CA ALA A 116 -10.46 -10.48 -2.40
C ALA A 116 -10.96 -9.33 -3.29
N ASP A 117 -10.18 -8.95 -4.31
CA ASP A 117 -10.46 -7.89 -5.26
C ASP A 117 -10.18 -8.31 -6.73
N ASP A 118 -10.34 -7.37 -7.66
CA ASP A 118 -9.95 -7.50 -9.08
C ASP A 118 -8.59 -6.82 -9.37
N GLU A 119 -7.89 -6.33 -8.34
CA GLU A 119 -6.64 -5.57 -8.46
C GLU A 119 -5.41 -6.46 -8.34
N ASN A 120 -5.57 -7.64 -7.73
CA ASN A 120 -4.52 -8.57 -7.41
C ASN A 120 -4.73 -9.94 -8.05
N LEU A 121 -3.63 -10.61 -8.38
CA LEU A 121 -3.59 -11.96 -8.96
C LEU A 121 -3.28 -13.03 -7.92
N GLU A 122 -2.67 -12.63 -6.81
CA GLU A 122 -2.21 -13.53 -5.76
C GLU A 122 -2.03 -12.76 -4.45
N VAL A 123 -2.28 -13.45 -3.33
CA VAL A 123 -2.03 -12.96 -1.97
C VAL A 123 -1.30 -14.06 -1.22
N ALA A 124 -0.16 -13.74 -0.62
CA ALA A 124 0.66 -14.73 0.06
C ALA A 124 1.51 -14.14 1.20
N TRP A 125 1.88 -15.01 2.13
CA TRP A 125 2.79 -14.71 3.23
C TRP A 125 4.22 -15.09 2.88
N PHE A 126 5.18 -14.20 3.13
CA PHE A 126 6.59 -14.42 2.84
C PHE A 126 7.45 -14.19 4.09
N ALA A 127 8.46 -15.04 4.29
CA ALA A 127 9.47 -14.77 5.29
C ALA A 127 10.31 -13.54 4.88
N PRO A 128 10.74 -12.66 5.82
CA PRO A 128 11.51 -11.45 5.48
C PRO A 128 12.85 -11.74 4.78
N ASP A 129 13.42 -12.93 4.97
CA ASP A 129 14.64 -13.42 4.33
C ASP A 129 14.39 -14.19 3.02
N SER A 130 13.12 -14.35 2.62
CA SER A 130 12.70 -15.08 1.43
C SER A 130 11.62 -14.30 0.64
N LEU A 131 11.82 -12.98 0.52
CA LEU A 131 10.94 -12.11 -0.26
C LEU A 131 11.04 -12.42 -1.77
N PRO A 132 9.96 -12.23 -2.53
CA PRO A 132 9.99 -12.40 -3.98
C PRO A 132 10.97 -11.40 -4.64
N GLN A 133 11.62 -11.81 -5.73
CA GLN A 133 12.59 -10.94 -6.43
C GLN A 133 11.91 -9.80 -7.22
N ASN A 134 10.68 -10.02 -7.69
CA ASN A 134 9.92 -9.10 -8.52
C ASN A 134 8.99 -8.22 -7.68
N MET A 135 9.57 -7.38 -6.82
CA MET A 135 8.80 -6.42 -6.01
C MET A 135 8.85 -5.00 -6.58
N THR A 136 7.80 -4.22 -6.30
CA THR A 136 7.85 -2.78 -6.51
C THR A 136 8.90 -2.13 -5.59
N ALA A 137 9.72 -1.22 -6.12
CA ALA A 137 10.78 -0.56 -5.36
C ALA A 137 10.24 0.21 -4.14
N THR A 138 9.04 0.80 -4.25
CA THR A 138 8.35 1.46 -3.14
C THR A 138 7.98 0.49 -2.02
N SER A 139 7.56 -0.73 -2.35
CA SER A 139 7.23 -1.75 -1.34
C SER A 139 8.46 -2.27 -0.61
N VAL A 140 9.59 -2.44 -1.31
CA VAL A 140 10.88 -2.77 -0.67
C VAL A 140 11.25 -1.71 0.37
N LEU A 141 11.17 -0.43 0.00
CA LEU A 141 11.46 0.68 0.92
C LEU A 141 10.49 0.73 2.11
N ARG A 142 9.20 0.43 1.90
CA ARG A 142 8.19 0.39 2.98
C ARG A 142 8.47 -0.76 3.95
N LEU A 143 8.81 -1.95 3.45
CA LEU A 143 9.22 -3.08 4.28
C LEU A 143 10.48 -2.76 5.08
N GLU A 144 11.51 -2.20 4.45
CA GLU A 144 12.76 -1.80 5.12
C GLU A 144 12.54 -0.77 6.24
N LYS A 145 11.53 0.10 6.13
CA LYS A 145 11.18 1.09 7.16
C LYS A 145 10.32 0.47 8.26
N ALA A 146 9.36 -0.37 7.90
CA ALA A 146 8.42 -1.01 8.82
C ALA A 146 9.07 -2.08 9.70
N LEU A 147 10.02 -2.85 9.16
CA LEU A 147 10.69 -3.94 9.87
C LEU A 147 11.88 -3.47 10.73
N ARG A 148 12.10 -2.15 10.86
CA ARG A 148 13.07 -1.60 11.80
C ARG A 148 12.57 -1.76 13.23
N ASP A 149 13.46 -2.17 14.13
CA ASP A 149 13.18 -2.24 15.56
C ASP A 149 13.31 -0.85 16.22
N VAL A 150 12.51 0.11 15.74
CA VAL A 150 12.44 1.47 16.28
C VAL A 150 10.98 1.93 16.33
N PRO A 151 10.54 2.62 17.40
CA PRO A 151 9.17 3.10 17.53
C PRO A 151 8.88 4.33 16.65
N GLU A 152 9.90 5.11 16.29
CA GLU A 152 9.72 6.34 15.52
C GLU A 152 9.35 6.07 14.05
N ALA A 153 8.42 6.88 13.53
CA ALA A 153 8.13 6.90 12.10
C ALA A 153 9.29 7.56 11.34
N TRP A 154 9.67 6.94 10.22
CA TRP A 154 10.67 7.49 9.31
C TRP A 154 10.06 8.59 8.43
N PHE A 155 10.82 9.65 8.20
CA PHE A 155 10.54 10.67 7.19
C PHE A 155 11.86 11.24 6.68
N ARG A 156 11.85 11.82 5.48
CA ARG A 156 13.03 12.48 4.91
C ARG A 156 13.34 13.75 5.71
N ARG A 157 14.56 13.85 6.24
CA ARG A 157 15.05 15.07 6.91
C ARG A 157 15.51 16.11 5.86
N PRO A 158 15.37 17.41 6.15
CA PRO A 158 15.86 18.48 5.29
C PRO A 158 17.39 18.47 5.16
#